data_AF-A0A924RUV2-F1
#
_entry.id   AF-A0A924RUV2-F1
#
_cell.length_a   1.000
_cell.length_b   1.000
_cell.length_c   1.000
_cell.angle_alpha   90.00
_cell.angle_beta   90.00
_cell.angle_gamma   90.00
#
_symmetry.space_group_name_H-M   'P 1'
#
loop_
_entity.id
_entity.type
_entity.pdbx_description
1 polymer ?
#
loop_
_entity_poly.entity_id
_entity_poly.type
_entity_poly.pdbx_seq_one_letter_code
_entity_poly.pdbx_strand_id
1 'polypeptide(L)'
;MPLKLLLVCICLCATIAPATAQQLTRDELQKQQQQIQREINELNRDLASIKGNKKAALRAYQTVQNKIKARESLINNIRKDVKILEETLFLNEREIYRLNKELDTLKVNYGKSLVFAYKNRGSNEYLNFLFSAQDFNDAIKRMTYLKSYRQNRETQAQTIAKTQDLLKET
;
A
#
# COMPACT_ATOMS: atom_id res chain seq x y z
N MET A 1 -95.33 48.35 -63.56
CA MET A 1 -94.04 49.06 -63.35
C MET A 1 -93.10 48.18 -62.51
N PRO A 2 -92.48 47.14 -63.10
CA PRO A 2 -91.67 46.15 -62.40
C PRO A 2 -90.16 46.50 -62.40
N LEU A 3 -89.82 47.77 -62.68
CA LEU A 3 -88.42 48.20 -62.82
C LEU A 3 -87.81 48.74 -61.51
N LYS A 4 -88.65 49.09 -60.52
CA LYS A 4 -88.18 49.59 -59.20
C LYS A 4 -87.69 48.49 -58.27
N LEU A 5 -88.13 47.24 -58.46
CA LEU A 5 -87.72 46.10 -57.62
C LEU A 5 -86.33 45.57 -58.01
N LEU A 6 -85.95 45.71 -59.29
CA LEU A 6 -84.68 45.21 -59.82
C LEU A 6 -83.49 46.10 -59.43
N LEU A 7 -83.74 47.40 -59.21
CA LEU A 7 -82.70 48.37 -58.82
C LEU A 7 -82.37 48.31 -57.31
N VAL A 8 -83.30 47.83 -56.47
CA VAL A 8 -83.08 47.63 -55.03
C VAL A 8 -82.27 46.35 -54.74
N CYS A 9 -82.41 45.30 -55.56
CA CYS A 9 -81.59 44.09 -55.43
C CYS A 9 -80.12 44.28 -55.85
N ILE A 10 -79.81 45.24 -56.72
CA ILE A 10 -78.43 45.49 -57.17
C ILE A 10 -77.64 46.32 -56.12
N CYS A 11 -78.32 47.10 -55.28
CA CYS A 11 -77.67 47.86 -54.21
C CYS A 11 -77.36 47.05 -52.94
N LEU A 12 -77.92 45.85 -52.77
CA LEU A 12 -77.66 44.99 -51.60
C LEU A 12 -76.48 44.02 -51.78
N CYS A 13 -75.96 43.87 -53.01
CA CYS A 13 -74.83 42.99 -53.31
C CYS A 13 -73.46 43.70 -53.36
N ALA A 14 -73.39 45.02 -53.10
CA ALA A 14 -72.17 45.81 -53.23
C ALA A 14 -71.32 45.94 -51.94
N THR A 15 -71.68 45.26 -50.85
CA THR A 15 -70.95 45.37 -49.56
C THR A 15 -70.36 44.06 -49.08
N ILE A 16 -69.75 43.27 -49.98
CA ILE A 16 -68.86 42.19 -49.58
C ILE A 16 -67.54 42.38 -50.32
N ALA A 17 -66.75 43.36 -49.85
CA ALA A 17 -65.34 43.41 -50.17
C ALA A 17 -64.65 42.24 -49.47
N PRO A 18 -63.91 41.35 -50.17
CA PRO A 18 -63.03 40.41 -49.49
C PRO A 18 -61.90 41.21 -48.85
N ALA A 19 -61.84 41.22 -47.52
CA ALA A 19 -60.72 41.75 -46.77
C ALA A 19 -59.47 40.88 -47.04
N THR A 20 -58.68 41.21 -48.06
CA THR A 20 -57.42 40.51 -48.40
C THR A 20 -56.21 41.02 -47.59
N ALA A 21 -56.43 41.73 -46.48
CA ALA A 21 -55.37 42.35 -45.68
C ALA A 21 -54.84 41.49 -44.51
N GLN A 22 -55.27 40.22 -44.38
CA GLN A 22 -55.01 39.40 -43.18
C GLN A 22 -54.20 38.12 -43.42
N GLN A 23 -53.69 37.93 -44.65
CA GLN A 23 -52.88 36.77 -45.02
C GLN A 23 -51.38 36.96 -44.74
N LEU A 24 -50.83 38.17 -44.96
CA LEU A 24 -49.41 38.48 -44.77
C LEU A 24 -48.94 38.27 -43.31
N THR A 25 -49.80 38.59 -42.35
CA THR A 25 -49.50 38.48 -40.91
C THR A 25 -49.49 37.05 -40.39
N ARG A 26 -50.20 36.11 -41.02
CA ARG A 26 -50.21 34.70 -40.60
C ARG A 26 -48.94 33.95 -40.98
N ASP A 27 -48.42 34.21 -42.18
CA ASP A 27 -47.16 33.63 -42.65
C ASP A 27 -45.97 34.10 -41.82
N GLU A 28 -45.94 35.39 -41.45
CA GLU A 28 -44.94 35.94 -40.53
C GLU A 28 -45.05 35.33 -39.13
N LEU A 29 -46.27 35.19 -38.60
CA LEU A 29 -46.53 34.50 -37.33
C LEU A 29 -46.06 33.04 -37.36
N GLN A 30 -46.27 32.32 -38.47
CA GLN A 30 -45.79 30.94 -38.64
C GLN A 30 -44.27 30.87 -38.72
N LYS A 31 -43.61 31.79 -39.43
CA LYS A 31 -42.14 31.88 -39.45
C LYS A 31 -41.57 32.20 -38.08
N GLN A 32 -42.18 33.11 -37.34
CA GLN A 32 -41.81 33.42 -35.96
C GLN A 32 -41.99 32.20 -35.04
N GLN A 33 -43.11 31.48 -35.14
CA GLN A 33 -43.31 30.24 -34.38
C GLN A 33 -42.24 29.19 -34.71
N GLN A 34 -41.92 29.00 -36.00
CA GLN A 34 -40.85 28.06 -36.38
C GLN A 34 -39.49 28.49 -35.85
N GLN A 35 -39.17 29.79 -35.88
CA GLN A 35 -37.91 30.31 -35.35
C GLN A 35 -37.81 30.11 -33.84
N ILE A 36 -38.86 30.47 -33.09
CA ILE A 36 -38.95 30.26 -31.64
C ILE A 36 -38.83 28.76 -31.32
N GLN A 37 -39.46 27.89 -32.10
CA GLN A 37 -39.36 26.44 -31.89
C GLN A 37 -37.94 25.90 -32.12
N ARG A 38 -37.22 26.44 -33.10
CA ARG A 38 -35.80 26.10 -33.34
C ARG A 38 -34.94 26.54 -32.17
N GLU A 39 -35.13 27.76 -31.70
CA GLU A 39 -34.41 28.34 -30.57
C GLU A 39 -34.64 27.54 -29.27
N ILE A 40 -35.89 27.14 -29.00
CA ILE A 40 -36.23 26.24 -27.88
C ILE A 40 -35.49 24.91 -27.99
N ASN A 41 -35.39 24.35 -29.20
CA ASN A 41 -34.69 23.09 -29.42
C ASN A 41 -33.18 23.21 -29.21
N GLU A 42 -32.57 24.32 -29.62
CA GLU A 42 -31.16 24.63 -29.32
C GLU A 42 -30.93 24.79 -27.81
N LEU A 43 -31.74 25.59 -27.13
CA LEU A 43 -31.64 25.78 -25.68
C LEU A 43 -31.79 24.45 -24.91
N ASN A 44 -32.66 23.55 -25.37
CA ASN A 44 -32.80 22.22 -24.79
C ASN A 44 -31.55 21.35 -25.00
N ARG A 45 -30.90 21.43 -26.17
CA ARG A 45 -29.63 20.74 -26.45
C ARG A 45 -28.51 21.28 -25.58
N ASP A 46 -28.42 22.61 -25.43
CA ASP A 46 -27.42 23.25 -24.59
C ASP A 46 -27.62 22.91 -23.11
N LEU A 47 -28.87 22.94 -22.63
CA LEU A 47 -29.19 22.54 -21.26
C LEU A 47 -28.84 21.06 -21.01
N ALA A 48 -29.11 20.18 -21.97
CA ALA A 48 -28.72 18.77 -21.87
C ALA A 48 -27.19 18.61 -21.81
N SER A 49 -26.45 19.35 -22.65
CA SER A 49 -24.99 19.40 -22.64
C SER A 49 -24.42 19.88 -21.29
N ILE A 50 -24.93 21.00 -20.76
CA ILE A 50 -24.54 21.56 -19.47
C ILE A 50 -24.81 20.57 -18.32
N LYS A 51 -25.98 19.92 -18.32
CA LYS A 51 -26.32 18.87 -17.33
C LYS A 51 -25.35 17.68 -17.43
N GLY A 52 -25.00 17.26 -18.65
CA GLY A 52 -24.00 16.21 -18.90
C GLY A 52 -22.62 16.58 -18.35
N ASN A 53 -22.13 17.79 -18.67
CA ASN A 53 -20.84 18.30 -18.21
C ASN A 53 -20.79 18.45 -16.68
N LYS A 54 -21.85 18.97 -16.05
CA LYS A 54 -21.97 19.04 -14.58
C LYS A 54 -21.91 17.66 -13.94
N LYS A 55 -22.58 16.66 -14.52
CA LYS A 55 -22.54 15.27 -14.05
C LYS A 55 -21.13 14.67 -14.18
N ALA A 56 -20.43 14.96 -15.28
CA ALA A 56 -19.05 14.53 -15.48
C ALA A 56 -18.10 15.18 -14.46
N ALA A 57 -18.22 16.48 -14.23
CA ALA A 57 -17.44 17.21 -13.23
C ALA A 57 -17.67 16.67 -11.80
N LEU A 58 -18.92 16.39 -11.43
CA LEU A 58 -19.24 15.79 -10.12
C LEU A 58 -18.63 14.40 -9.95
N ARG A 59 -18.68 13.57 -11.00
CA ARG A 59 -18.03 12.24 -10.99
C ARG A 59 -16.52 12.36 -10.85
N ALA A 60 -15.89 13.24 -11.62
CA ALA A 60 -14.45 13.48 -11.52
C ALA A 60 -14.05 13.92 -10.11
N TYR A 61 -14.82 14.84 -9.51
CA TYR A 61 -14.62 15.25 -8.12
C TYR A 61 -14.72 14.07 -7.14
N GLN A 62 -15.77 13.25 -7.25
CA GLN A 62 -15.95 12.05 -6.41
C GLN A 62 -14.80 11.05 -6.61
N THR A 63 -14.33 10.85 -7.84
CA THR A 63 -13.17 9.99 -8.13
C THR A 63 -11.91 10.53 -7.47
N VAL A 64 -11.65 11.84 -7.55
CA VAL A 64 -10.49 12.46 -6.88
C VAL A 64 -10.59 12.30 -5.37
N GLN A 65 -11.76 12.54 -4.77
CA GLN A 65 -11.99 12.33 -3.34
C GLN A 65 -11.74 10.88 -2.92
N ASN A 66 -12.22 9.91 -3.70
CA ASN A 66 -11.94 8.49 -3.44
C ASN A 66 -10.46 8.15 -3.59
N LYS A 67 -9.76 8.74 -4.57
CA LYS A 67 -8.29 8.60 -4.71
C LYS A 67 -7.54 9.18 -3.51
N ILE A 68 -7.99 10.31 -2.97
CA ILE A 68 -7.40 10.91 -1.76
C ILE A 68 -7.57 9.96 -0.58
N LYS A 69 -8.79 9.48 -0.32
CA LYS A 69 -9.07 8.51 0.76
C LYS A 69 -8.25 7.23 0.63
N ALA A 70 -8.12 6.70 -0.59
CA ALA A 70 -7.31 5.51 -0.85
C ALA A 70 -5.82 5.77 -0.55
N ARG A 71 -5.29 6.94 -0.91
CA ARG A 71 -3.91 7.34 -0.59
C ARG A 71 -3.70 7.53 0.90
N GLU A 72 -4.65 8.13 1.63
CA GLU A 72 -4.59 8.26 3.08
C GLU A 72 -4.55 6.89 3.77
N SER A 73 -5.39 5.95 3.31
CA SER A 73 -5.36 4.57 3.81
C SER A 73 -4.03 3.88 3.52
N LEU A 74 -3.45 4.06 2.33
CA LEU A 74 -2.13 3.55 1.99
C LEU A 74 -1.03 4.13 2.89
N ILE A 75 -1.03 5.46 3.11
CA ILE A 75 -0.09 6.12 4.02
C ILE A 75 -0.20 5.55 5.43
N ASN A 76 -1.42 5.32 5.92
CA ASN A 76 -1.65 4.72 7.23
C ASN A 76 -1.13 3.29 7.33
N ASN A 77 -1.24 2.49 6.26
CA ASN A 77 -0.66 1.15 6.21
C ASN A 77 0.88 1.22 6.21
N ILE A 78 1.48 2.07 5.38
CA ILE A 78 2.93 2.28 5.36
C ILE A 78 3.44 2.70 6.74
N ARG A 79 2.73 3.57 7.46
CA ARG A 79 3.09 3.94 8.85
C ARG A 79 3.09 2.76 9.81
N LYS A 80 2.15 1.83 9.67
CA LYS A 80 2.11 0.60 10.48
C LYS A 80 3.29 -0.31 10.11
N ASP A 81 3.58 -0.45 8.83
CA ASP A 81 4.71 -1.25 8.34
C ASP A 81 6.04 -0.69 8.86
N VAL A 82 6.23 0.64 8.81
CA VAL A 82 7.40 1.31 9.40
C VAL A 82 7.53 0.99 10.88
N LYS A 83 6.44 1.08 11.65
CA LYS A 83 6.47 0.75 13.07
C LYS A 83 6.86 -0.71 13.34
N ILE A 84 6.35 -1.66 12.55
CA ILE A 84 6.71 -3.08 12.66
C ILE A 84 8.19 -3.29 12.33
N LEU A 85 8.70 -2.59 11.31
CA LEU A 85 10.11 -2.64 10.93
C LEU A 85 11.01 -2.07 12.03
N GLU A 86 10.63 -0.95 12.66
CA GLU A 86 11.34 -0.36 13.80
C GLU A 86 11.38 -1.32 15.00
N GLU A 87 10.26 -1.96 15.33
CA GLU A 87 10.19 -2.97 16.39
C GLU A 87 11.09 -4.18 16.09
N THR A 88 11.06 -4.66 14.84
CA THR A 88 11.90 -5.79 14.39
C THR A 88 13.38 -5.43 14.44
N LEU A 89 13.75 -4.23 13.97
CA LEU A 89 15.12 -3.74 14.00
C LEU A 89 15.64 -3.65 15.44
N PHE A 90 14.84 -3.11 16.37
CA PHE A 90 15.20 -3.06 17.78
C PHE A 90 15.43 -4.45 18.38
N LEU A 91 14.58 -5.43 18.03
CA LEU A 91 14.74 -6.82 18.49
C LEU A 91 16.01 -7.45 17.93
N ASN A 92 16.31 -7.24 16.65
CA ASN A 92 17.53 -7.74 16.00
C ASN A 92 18.79 -7.10 16.60
N GLU A 93 18.81 -5.79 16.83
CA GLU A 93 19.93 -5.11 17.48
C GLU A 93 20.20 -5.68 18.88
N ARG A 94 19.13 -5.93 19.66
CA ARG A 94 19.25 -6.55 20.97
C ARG A 94 19.80 -7.97 20.89
N GLU A 95 19.39 -8.74 19.89
CA GLU A 95 19.88 -10.10 19.67
C GLU A 95 21.35 -10.10 19.21
N ILE A 96 21.73 -9.19 18.31
CA ILE A 96 23.13 -8.97 17.91
C ILE A 96 23.97 -8.64 19.14
N TYR A 97 23.51 -7.74 20.01
CA TYR A 97 24.24 -7.41 21.24
C TYR A 97 24.39 -8.63 22.16
N ARG A 98 23.32 -9.41 22.33
CA ARG A 98 23.32 -10.64 23.13
C ARG A 98 24.31 -11.68 22.58
N LEU A 99 24.25 -11.94 21.28
CA LEU A 99 25.11 -12.90 20.59
C LEU A 99 26.59 -12.47 20.64
N ASN A 100 26.88 -11.18 20.48
CA ASN A 100 28.25 -10.67 20.63
C ASN A 100 28.80 -10.90 22.05
N LYS A 101 28.00 -10.60 23.10
CA LYS A 101 28.40 -10.85 24.49
C LYS A 101 28.61 -12.34 24.80
N GLU A 102 27.73 -13.18 24.25
CA GLU A 102 27.87 -14.63 24.35
C GLU A 102 29.15 -15.10 23.66
N LEU A 103 29.41 -14.64 22.44
CA LEU A 103 30.58 -14.99 21.66
C LEU A 103 31.89 -14.56 22.35
N ASP A 104 31.94 -13.36 22.93
CA ASP A 104 33.08 -12.89 23.72
C ASP A 104 33.35 -13.82 24.90
N THR A 105 32.30 -14.19 25.63
CA THR A 105 32.39 -15.08 26.79
C THR A 105 32.88 -16.47 26.37
N LEU A 106 32.33 -17.01 25.28
CA LEU A 106 32.74 -18.30 24.72
C LEU A 106 34.22 -18.27 24.31
N LYS A 107 34.67 -17.23 23.61
CA LYS A 107 36.07 -17.06 23.19
C LYS A 107 37.02 -16.94 24.38
N VAL A 108 36.66 -16.20 25.42
CA VAL A 108 37.47 -16.10 26.65
C VAL A 108 37.60 -17.46 27.33
N ASN A 109 36.50 -18.20 27.47
CA ASN A 109 36.51 -19.53 28.08
C ASN A 109 37.28 -20.55 27.25
N TYR A 110 37.12 -20.52 25.93
CA TYR A 110 37.89 -21.35 25.00
C TYR A 110 39.38 -21.01 25.05
N GLY A 111 39.76 -19.74 25.15
CA GLY A 111 41.14 -19.30 25.34
C GLY A 111 41.77 -19.88 26.62
N LYS A 112 41.06 -19.84 27.74
CA LYS A 112 41.50 -20.52 28.99
C LYS A 112 41.68 -22.03 28.77
N SER A 113 40.79 -22.64 27.99
CA SER A 113 40.88 -24.05 27.62
C SER A 113 42.14 -24.34 26.78
N LEU A 114 42.46 -23.50 25.80
CA LEU A 114 43.67 -23.65 25.00
C LEU A 114 44.95 -23.51 25.83
N VAL A 115 45.00 -22.58 26.78
CA VAL A 115 46.16 -22.40 27.68
C VAL A 115 46.41 -23.65 28.52
N PHE A 116 45.36 -24.21 29.13
CA PHE A 116 45.52 -25.44 29.93
C PHE A 116 45.90 -26.63 29.05
N ALA A 117 45.29 -26.77 27.87
CA ALA A 117 45.68 -27.82 26.91
C ALA A 117 47.15 -27.70 26.49
N TYR A 118 47.63 -26.49 26.22
CA TYR A 118 49.02 -26.23 25.85
C TYR A 118 49.99 -26.62 26.98
N LYS A 119 49.66 -26.28 28.23
CA LYS A 119 50.47 -26.63 29.41
C LYS A 119 50.54 -28.14 29.67
N ASN A 120 49.54 -28.90 29.22
CA ASN A 120 49.42 -30.36 29.45
C ASN A 120 49.56 -31.18 28.16
N ARG A 121 50.16 -30.61 27.10
CA ARG A 121 50.22 -31.23 25.77
C ARG A 121 51.27 -32.34 25.64
N GLY A 122 52.33 -32.28 26.44
CA GLY A 122 53.44 -33.23 26.33
C GLY A 122 53.05 -34.57 26.96
N SER A 123 53.62 -35.64 26.39
CA SER A 123 53.37 -37.00 26.89
C SER A 123 53.80 -37.14 28.35
N ASN A 124 54.87 -36.47 28.76
CA ASN A 124 55.40 -36.50 30.12
C ASN A 124 54.50 -35.75 31.12
N GLU A 125 54.00 -34.57 30.76
CA GLU A 125 53.10 -33.77 31.61
C GLU A 125 51.74 -34.46 31.79
N TYR A 126 51.23 -35.07 30.73
CA TYR A 126 50.03 -35.89 30.77
C TYR A 126 50.19 -37.10 31.71
N LEU A 127 51.30 -37.83 31.56
CA LEU A 127 51.63 -38.97 32.41
C LEU A 127 51.89 -38.53 33.86
N ASN A 128 52.58 -37.41 34.10
CA ASN A 128 52.79 -36.85 35.44
C ASN A 128 51.46 -36.48 36.12
N PHE A 129 50.49 -35.93 35.38
CA PHE A 129 49.17 -35.64 35.93
C PHE A 129 48.41 -36.92 36.33
N LEU A 130 48.52 -37.99 35.54
CA LEU A 130 47.89 -39.27 35.86
C LEU A 130 48.61 -40.03 36.98
N PHE A 131 49.95 -40.02 37.01
CA PHE A 131 50.77 -40.75 37.98
C PHE A 131 50.94 -40.04 39.33
N SER A 132 50.60 -38.75 39.41
CA SER A 132 50.48 -38.03 40.70
C SER A 132 49.14 -38.30 41.41
N ALA A 133 48.40 -39.32 40.98
CA ALA A 133 47.18 -39.76 41.63
C ALA A 133 47.48 -40.42 42.98
N GLN A 134 46.60 -40.22 43.97
CA GLN A 134 46.76 -40.82 45.31
C GLN A 134 46.48 -42.32 45.32
N ASP A 135 45.60 -42.77 44.42
CA ASP A 135 45.22 -44.17 44.23
C ASP A 135 44.72 -44.42 42.79
N PHE A 136 44.40 -45.68 42.49
CA PHE A 136 43.88 -46.08 41.17
C PHE A 136 42.55 -45.38 40.81
N ASN A 137 41.68 -45.14 41.79
CA ASN A 137 40.39 -44.51 41.54
C ASN A 137 40.55 -43.01 41.19
N ASP A 138 41.48 -42.31 41.85
CA ASP A 138 41.89 -40.94 41.51
C ASP A 138 42.48 -40.89 40.09
N ALA A 139 43.34 -41.85 39.72
CA ALA A 139 43.87 -41.94 38.35
C ALA A 139 42.77 -42.11 37.29
N ILE A 140 41.76 -42.96 37.55
CA ILE A 140 40.61 -43.14 36.66
C ILE A 140 39.75 -41.86 36.55
N LYS A 141 39.54 -41.14 37.67
CA LYS A 141 38.83 -39.84 37.66
C LYS A 141 39.58 -38.79 36.84
N ARG A 142 40.91 -38.70 37.00
CA ARG A 142 41.77 -37.79 36.23
C ARG A 142 41.79 -38.12 34.74
N MET A 143 41.84 -39.40 34.37
CA MET A 143 41.71 -39.85 32.98
C MET A 143 40.35 -39.43 32.39
N THR A 144 39.26 -39.66 33.13
CA THR A 144 37.91 -39.25 32.72
C THR A 144 37.80 -37.74 32.58
N TYR A 145 38.36 -36.98 33.52
CA TYR A 145 38.43 -35.52 33.46
C TYR A 145 39.13 -35.04 32.18
N LEU A 146 40.30 -35.59 31.84
CA LEU A 146 41.03 -35.23 30.62
C LEU A 146 40.24 -35.57 29.34
N LYS A 147 39.51 -36.70 29.34
CA LYS A 147 38.62 -37.07 28.24
C LYS A 147 37.48 -36.06 28.08
N SER A 148 36.73 -35.79 29.15
CA SER A 148 35.64 -34.80 29.16
C SER A 148 36.14 -33.41 28.80
N TYR A 149 37.35 -33.06 29.22
CA TYR A 149 37.98 -31.78 28.88
C TYR A 149 38.22 -31.63 27.37
N ARG A 150 38.75 -32.67 26.70
CA ARG A 150 38.93 -32.67 25.24
C ARG A 150 37.59 -32.54 24.52
N GLN A 151 36.58 -33.28 24.96
CA GLN A 151 35.22 -33.21 24.40
C GLN A 151 34.61 -31.82 24.58
N ASN A 152 34.68 -31.25 25.78
CA ASN A 152 34.17 -29.90 26.05
C ASN A 152 34.85 -28.84 25.19
N ARG A 153 36.16 -28.95 24.94
CA ARG A 153 36.88 -28.03 24.06
C ARG A 153 36.39 -28.12 22.61
N GLU A 154 36.15 -29.33 22.11
CA GLU A 154 35.58 -29.51 20.77
C GLU A 154 34.19 -28.88 20.68
N THR A 155 33.32 -29.17 21.66
CA THR A 155 31.99 -28.56 21.75
C THR A 155 32.08 -27.03 21.81
N GLN A 156 32.99 -26.46 22.62
CA GLN A 156 33.18 -25.00 22.70
C GLN A 156 33.55 -24.39 21.34
N ALA A 157 34.44 -25.03 20.57
CA ALA A 157 34.81 -24.55 19.24
C ALA A 157 33.62 -24.59 18.27
N GLN A 158 32.84 -25.66 18.30
CA GLN A 158 31.62 -25.79 17.51
C GLN A 158 30.57 -24.76 17.90
N THR A 159 30.37 -24.52 19.20
CA THR A 159 29.44 -23.48 19.68
C THR A 159 29.89 -22.10 19.24
N ILE A 160 31.18 -21.77 19.34
CA ILE A 160 31.73 -20.50 18.83
C ILE A 160 31.40 -20.32 17.35
N ALA A 161 31.66 -21.34 16.53
CA ALA A 161 31.37 -21.28 15.09
C ALA A 161 29.87 -21.06 14.82
N LYS A 162 29.00 -21.82 15.50
CA LYS A 162 27.54 -21.65 15.38
C LYS A 162 27.08 -20.26 15.80
N THR A 163 27.58 -19.73 16.92
CA THR A 163 27.24 -18.36 17.38
C THR A 163 27.73 -17.31 16.38
N GLN A 164 28.90 -17.50 15.76
CA GLN A 164 29.38 -16.62 14.70
C GLN A 164 28.52 -16.66 13.44
N ASP A 165 28.02 -17.83 13.06
CA ASP A 165 27.16 -17.97 11.88
C ASP A 165 25.77 -17.37 12.14
N LEU A 166 25.18 -17.61 13.32
CA LEU A 166 23.94 -16.95 13.75
C LEU A 166 24.07 -15.43 13.72
N LEU A 167 25.21 -14.88 14.16
CA LEU A 167 25.46 -13.43 14.13
C LEU A 167 25.54 -12.87 12.70
N LYS A 168 25.96 -13.65 11.70
CA LYS A 168 25.98 -13.22 10.29
C LYS A 168 24.59 -13.26 9.64
N GLU A 169 23.72 -14.13 10.14
CA GLU A 169 22.36 -14.32 9.65
C GLU A 169 21.36 -13.33 10.28
N THR A 170 21.73 -12.69 11.40
CA THR A 170 20.93 -11.70 12.13
C THR A 170 21.19 -10.28 11.62
#